data_AF-A0A8T5GTE4-F1
#
_entry.id   AF-A0A8T5GTE4-F1
#
_cell.length_a   1.000
_cell.length_b   1.000
_cell.length_c   1.000
_cell.angle_alpha   90.00
_cell.angle_beta   90.00
_cell.angle_gamma   90.00
#
_symmetry.space_group_name_H-M   'P 1'
#
loop_
_entity.id
_entity.type
_entity.pdbx_description
1 polymer ?
#
loop_
_entity_poly.entity_id
_entity_poly.type
_entity_poly.pdbx_seq_one_letter_code
_entity_poly.pdbx_strand_id
1 'polypeptide(L)'
;MAGSVGIGGLIIGVSLLVVFSMAVQTMSYQMESSMEVLDAAADPVPSFVIDDASLIEGAILTVAVTGTGSGSGVVNGTLVANGGVGLGGFAATFTVTSGQIDVNSVVITNHGSYTTPPTSLTVNGQGTLTPTPTFSFTSGDIFYANLTNTGDMTIKTENVWMFFDGDSPTQFSTIHLEGWAQNQATPDAASENWYVGETVDLIYPSPPALTSRFVTTSAGFIAAEAI
;
A
#
# COMPACT_ATOMS: atom_id res chain seq x y z
N MET A 1 81.93 -12.95 -33.67
CA MET A 1 80.98 -12.50 -32.63
C MET A 1 79.74 -11.95 -33.32
N ALA A 2 78.67 -12.74 -33.47
CA ALA A 2 77.40 -12.26 -34.06
C ALA A 2 76.15 -13.01 -33.54
N GLY A 3 76.30 -14.23 -33.00
CA GLY A 3 75.16 -15.02 -32.48
C GLY A 3 74.62 -14.57 -31.11
N SER A 4 75.39 -13.80 -30.32
CA SER A 4 75.01 -13.42 -28.95
C SER A 4 73.96 -12.31 -28.87
N VAL A 5 73.85 -11.45 -29.89
CA VAL A 5 72.90 -10.32 -29.89
C VAL A 5 71.49 -10.79 -30.31
N GLY A 6 71.40 -11.79 -31.20
CA GLY A 6 70.12 -12.37 -31.64
C GLY A 6 69.41 -13.21 -30.56
N ILE A 7 70.15 -13.95 -29.74
CA ILE A 7 69.58 -14.73 -28.63
C ILE A 7 69.09 -13.80 -27.52
N GLY A 8 69.81 -12.72 -27.21
CA GLY A 8 69.37 -11.71 -26.26
C GLY A 8 68.10 -10.99 -26.69
N GLY A 9 67.99 -10.63 -27.98
CA GLY A 9 66.77 -10.05 -28.55
C GLY A 9 65.55 -10.99 -28.50
N LEU A 10 65.76 -12.29 -28.74
CA LEU A 10 64.70 -13.29 -28.64
C LEU A 10 64.23 -13.50 -27.19
N ILE A 11 65.15 -13.56 -26.23
CA ILE A 11 64.84 -13.69 -24.79
C ILE A 11 64.07 -12.46 -24.28
N ILE A 12 64.47 -11.26 -24.72
CA ILE A 12 63.76 -10.01 -24.37
C ILE A 12 62.38 -9.97 -25.04
N GLY A 13 62.24 -10.42 -26.29
CA GLY A 13 60.96 -10.48 -26.98
C GLY A 13 59.96 -11.46 -26.34
N VAL A 14 60.43 -12.64 -25.93
CA VAL A 14 59.58 -13.65 -25.27
C VAL A 14 59.19 -13.20 -23.85
N SER A 15 60.10 -12.57 -23.10
CA SER A 15 59.77 -12.03 -21.78
C SER A 15 58.81 -10.83 -21.84
N LEU A 16 58.94 -9.95 -22.85
CA LEU A 16 57.96 -8.90 -23.12
C LEU A 16 56.59 -9.46 -23.51
N LEU A 17 56.52 -10.56 -24.27
CA LEU A 17 55.25 -11.23 -24.58
C LEU A 17 54.57 -11.81 -23.34
N VAL A 18 55.32 -12.36 -22.39
CA VAL A 18 54.77 -12.86 -21.11
C VAL A 18 54.24 -11.72 -20.25
N VAL A 19 54.99 -10.62 -20.14
CA VAL A 19 54.53 -9.42 -19.40
C VAL A 19 53.31 -8.81 -20.06
N PHE A 20 53.28 -8.73 -21.40
CA PHE A 20 52.12 -8.25 -22.15
C PHE A 20 50.91 -9.17 -21.97
N SER A 21 51.10 -10.49 -21.97
CA SER A 21 50.03 -11.45 -21.68
C SER A 21 49.47 -11.30 -20.27
N MET A 22 50.33 -11.10 -19.26
CA MET A 22 49.86 -10.82 -17.89
C MET A 22 49.15 -9.47 -17.81
N ALA A 23 49.66 -8.43 -18.47
CA ALA A 23 49.04 -7.12 -18.50
C ALA A 23 47.63 -7.15 -19.13
N VAL A 24 47.46 -7.87 -20.25
CA VAL A 24 46.16 -8.05 -20.91
C VAL A 24 45.19 -8.82 -20.01
N GLN A 25 45.64 -9.89 -19.35
CA GLN A 25 44.80 -10.61 -18.39
C GLN A 25 44.37 -9.72 -17.23
N THR A 26 45.29 -8.92 -16.67
CA THR A 26 44.95 -7.97 -15.59
C THR A 26 43.97 -6.88 -16.04
N MET A 27 44.08 -6.41 -17.28
CA MET A 27 43.11 -5.46 -17.85
C MET A 27 41.74 -6.11 -18.03
N SER A 28 41.68 -7.37 -18.49
CA SER A 28 40.42 -8.11 -18.59
C SER A 28 39.75 -8.29 -17.22
N TYR A 29 40.52 -8.64 -16.18
CA TYR A 29 39.98 -8.74 -14.82
C TYR A 29 39.53 -7.38 -14.26
N GLN A 30 40.27 -6.30 -14.55
CA GLN A 30 39.87 -4.96 -14.14
C GLN A 30 38.63 -4.47 -14.88
N MET A 31 38.45 -4.81 -16.16
CA MET A 31 37.23 -4.47 -16.91
C MET A 31 36.01 -5.23 -16.41
N GLU A 32 36.14 -6.54 -16.13
CA GLU A 32 35.07 -7.34 -15.53
C GLU A 32 34.67 -6.80 -14.16
N SER A 33 35.67 -6.55 -13.30
CA SER A 33 35.44 -5.94 -11.98
C SER A 33 34.87 -4.52 -12.08
N SER A 34 35.27 -3.73 -13.09
CA SER A 34 34.69 -2.41 -13.33
C SER A 34 33.23 -2.51 -13.76
N MET A 35 32.85 -3.53 -14.54
CA MET A 35 31.47 -3.77 -14.93
C MET A 35 30.62 -4.23 -13.74
N GLU A 36 31.14 -5.12 -12.90
CA GLU A 36 30.47 -5.55 -11.66
C GLU A 36 30.27 -4.40 -10.68
N VAL A 37 31.27 -3.51 -10.54
CA VAL A 37 31.15 -2.29 -9.73
C VAL A 37 30.17 -1.29 -10.33
N LEU A 38 30.07 -1.18 -11.65
CA LEU A 38 29.09 -0.31 -12.31
C LEU A 38 27.66 -0.82 -12.15
N ASP A 39 27.44 -2.14 -12.19
CA ASP A 39 26.14 -2.77 -11.96
C ASP A 39 25.74 -2.67 -10.47
N ALA A 40 26.69 -2.88 -9.56
CA ALA A 40 26.48 -2.70 -8.12
C ALA A 40 26.38 -1.22 -7.68
N ALA A 41 26.85 -0.28 -8.51
CA ALA A 41 26.71 1.17 -8.29
C ALA A 41 25.50 1.77 -9.01
N ALA A 42 24.71 0.97 -9.73
CA ALA A 42 23.39 1.41 -10.14
C ALA A 42 22.55 1.61 -8.88
N ASP A 43 22.05 2.83 -8.66
CA ASP A 43 21.15 3.08 -7.53
C ASP A 43 19.89 2.22 -7.70
N PRO A 44 19.48 1.48 -6.66
CA PRO A 44 18.26 0.68 -6.72
C PRO A 44 17.07 1.59 -7.05
N VAL A 45 16.31 1.21 -8.07
CA VAL A 45 15.17 2.00 -8.54
C VAL A 45 13.92 1.48 -7.83
N PRO A 46 13.12 2.35 -7.18
CA PRO A 46 11.87 1.92 -6.58
C PRO A 46 10.95 1.36 -7.66
N SER A 47 10.40 0.17 -7.40
CA SER A 47 9.45 -0.50 -8.29
C SER A 47 8.30 -1.06 -7.46
N PHE A 48 7.08 -0.89 -7.96
CA PHE A 48 5.89 -1.46 -7.36
C PHE A 48 4.88 -1.82 -8.44
N VAL A 49 3.95 -2.70 -8.10
CA VAL A 49 2.86 -3.13 -8.96
C VAL A 49 1.55 -2.83 -8.24
N ILE A 50 0.54 -2.45 -9.02
CA ILE A 50 -0.84 -2.36 -8.55
C ILE A 50 -1.51 -3.68 -8.95
N ASP A 51 -1.80 -4.52 -7.97
CA ASP A 51 -2.36 -5.85 -8.19
C ASP A 51 -3.87 -5.79 -8.46
N ASP A 52 -4.57 -4.91 -7.74
CA ASP A 52 -5.97 -4.58 -7.93
C ASP A 52 -6.21 -3.10 -7.59
N ALA A 53 -7.19 -2.49 -8.26
CA ALA A 53 -7.66 -1.15 -7.99
C ALA A 53 -9.14 -1.04 -8.35
N SER A 54 -9.98 -0.67 -7.38
CA SER A 54 -11.42 -0.54 -7.59
C SER A 54 -11.99 0.66 -6.83
N LEU A 55 -12.95 1.32 -7.46
CA LEU A 55 -13.75 2.39 -6.85
C LEU A 55 -15.11 1.80 -6.45
N ILE A 56 -15.46 1.91 -5.17
CA ILE A 56 -16.77 1.57 -4.65
C ILE A 56 -17.54 2.86 -4.42
N GLU A 57 -18.60 3.05 -5.21
CA GLU A 57 -19.48 4.19 -5.08
C GLU A 57 -20.57 3.97 -4.03
N GLY A 58 -20.93 5.06 -3.34
CA GLY A 58 -22.05 5.09 -2.38
C GLY A 58 -21.90 4.11 -1.22
N ALA A 59 -20.67 3.94 -0.74
CA ALA A 59 -20.32 3.13 0.41
C ALA A 59 -20.57 3.89 1.72
N ILE A 60 -20.74 3.18 2.84
CA ILE A 60 -20.83 3.81 4.17
C ILE A 60 -19.42 4.06 4.70
N LEU A 61 -19.03 5.32 4.93
CA LEU A 61 -17.65 5.70 5.28
C LEU A 61 -17.39 5.60 6.78
N THR A 62 -18.26 6.21 7.59
CA THR A 62 -18.12 6.22 9.04
C THR A 62 -19.45 5.95 9.71
N VAL A 63 -19.38 5.40 10.92
CA VAL A 63 -20.53 5.18 11.78
C VAL A 63 -20.25 5.81 13.12
N ALA A 64 -21.16 6.68 13.56
CA ALA A 64 -21.15 7.27 14.88
C ALA A 64 -22.31 6.70 15.70
N VAL A 65 -22.00 6.26 16.91
CA VAL A 65 -22.99 5.78 17.88
C VAL A 65 -23.26 6.90 18.87
N THR A 66 -24.54 7.25 19.05
CA THR A 66 -24.98 8.16 20.10
C THR A 66 -25.88 7.41 21.08
N GLY A 67 -25.55 7.50 22.36
CA GLY A 67 -26.22 6.75 23.43
C GLY A 67 -25.54 5.41 23.72
N THR A 68 -25.77 4.87 24.93
CA THR A 68 -25.05 3.69 25.42
C THR A 68 -25.78 2.38 25.21
N GLY A 69 -27.07 2.40 24.84
CA GLY A 69 -27.84 1.17 24.59
C GLY A 69 -27.73 0.15 25.71
N SER A 70 -28.21 0.46 26.92
CA SER A 70 -28.10 -0.43 28.07
C SER A 70 -29.23 -1.46 28.16
N GLY A 71 -28.95 -2.63 28.72
CA GLY A 71 -29.96 -3.67 28.94
C GLY A 71 -29.44 -4.95 29.59
N SER A 72 -30.35 -5.81 30.02
CA SER A 72 -30.02 -7.17 30.44
C SER A 72 -29.80 -8.04 29.19
N GLY A 73 -28.56 -8.44 28.91
CA GLY A 73 -28.22 -9.31 27.78
C GLY A 73 -27.67 -8.59 26.54
N VAL A 74 -27.17 -7.37 26.69
CA VAL A 74 -26.40 -6.68 25.63
C VAL A 74 -25.09 -7.43 25.43
N VAL A 75 -24.84 -7.87 24.21
CA VAL A 75 -23.64 -8.62 23.81
C VAL A 75 -23.03 -8.00 22.57
N ASN A 76 -21.75 -8.31 22.31
CA ASN A 76 -21.09 -7.94 21.07
C ASN A 76 -21.92 -8.41 19.88
N GLY A 77 -22.05 -7.57 18.87
CA GLY A 77 -22.93 -7.83 17.74
C GLY A 77 -22.51 -7.12 16.47
N THR A 78 -23.38 -7.18 15.47
CA THR A 78 -23.16 -6.55 14.17
C THR A 78 -24.19 -5.47 13.88
N LEU A 79 -23.77 -4.44 13.16
CA LEU A 79 -24.62 -3.43 12.56
C LEU A 79 -24.86 -3.80 11.11
N VAL A 80 -26.11 -3.69 10.70
CA VAL A 80 -26.54 -3.86 9.31
C VAL A 80 -27.29 -2.63 8.86
N ALA A 81 -27.13 -2.29 7.58
CA ALA A 81 -27.85 -1.18 6.99
C ALA A 81 -29.24 -1.61 6.52
N ASN A 82 -30.22 -0.74 6.71
CA ASN A 82 -31.60 -0.94 6.27
C ASN A 82 -32.02 0.14 5.29
N GLY A 83 -32.80 -0.28 4.30
CA GLY A 83 -33.16 0.55 3.16
C GLY A 83 -32.00 0.70 2.18
N GLY A 84 -32.13 1.66 1.27
CA GLY A 84 -31.20 1.86 0.17
C GLY A 84 -31.48 0.94 -1.03
N VAL A 85 -30.85 1.28 -2.16
CA VAL A 85 -30.92 0.52 -3.42
C VAL A 85 -29.49 0.28 -3.88
N GLY A 86 -29.19 -0.93 -4.39
CA GLY A 86 -27.85 -1.30 -4.84
C GLY A 86 -27.51 -2.76 -4.56
N LEU A 87 -26.21 -3.07 -4.60
CA LEU A 87 -25.68 -4.39 -4.21
C LEU A 87 -25.77 -4.60 -2.69
N GLY A 88 -25.77 -3.50 -1.91
CA GLY A 88 -25.89 -3.53 -0.47
C GLY A 88 -24.69 -4.17 0.21
N GLY A 89 -24.91 -4.78 1.37
CA GLY A 89 -23.89 -5.60 2.05
C GLY A 89 -23.13 -4.91 3.18
N PHE A 90 -23.53 -3.72 3.62
CA PHE A 90 -22.89 -3.09 4.77
C PHE A 90 -22.94 -3.98 6.01
N ALA A 91 -21.79 -4.15 6.67
CA ALA A 91 -21.65 -4.84 7.92
C ALA A 91 -20.58 -4.14 8.78
N ALA A 92 -20.89 -3.91 10.05
CA ALA A 92 -19.91 -3.49 11.04
C ALA A 92 -20.07 -4.32 12.32
N THR A 93 -19.05 -4.36 13.15
CA THR A 93 -19.07 -4.96 14.48
C THR A 93 -19.00 -3.86 15.53
N PHE A 94 -19.47 -4.15 16.74
CA PHE A 94 -19.27 -3.29 17.91
C PHE A 94 -19.06 -4.16 19.14
N THR A 95 -18.40 -3.60 20.14
CA THR A 95 -18.17 -4.25 21.42
C THR A 95 -19.04 -3.64 22.52
N VAL A 96 -19.25 -4.42 23.57
CA VAL A 96 -20.04 -4.04 24.73
C VAL A 96 -19.14 -4.05 25.95
N THR A 97 -19.05 -2.90 26.61
CA THR A 97 -18.26 -2.72 27.83
C THR A 97 -19.22 -2.44 28.98
N SER A 98 -19.14 -3.24 30.04
CA SER A 98 -19.99 -3.08 31.24
C SER A 98 -21.51 -3.10 30.96
N GLY A 99 -21.95 -3.89 29.97
CA GLY A 99 -23.37 -4.01 29.60
C GLY A 99 -23.92 -2.83 28.77
N GLN A 100 -23.03 -2.03 28.18
CA GLN A 100 -23.33 -0.90 27.32
C GLN A 100 -22.54 -1.00 26.02
N ILE A 101 -23.13 -0.58 24.90
CA ILE A 101 -22.42 -0.47 23.63
C ILE A 101 -21.33 0.58 23.79
N ASP A 102 -20.10 0.20 23.50
CA ASP A 102 -18.99 1.13 23.46
C ASP A 102 -19.06 1.96 22.17
N VAL A 103 -19.24 3.26 22.34
CA VAL A 103 -19.45 4.23 21.26
C VAL A 103 -18.26 4.35 20.30
N ASN A 104 -17.05 4.01 20.77
CA ASN A 104 -15.82 4.08 19.97
C ASN A 104 -15.39 2.71 19.41
N SER A 105 -16.15 1.66 19.68
CA SER A 105 -15.79 0.30 19.31
C SER A 105 -16.37 -0.16 17.97
N VAL A 106 -17.01 0.73 17.22
CA VAL A 106 -17.59 0.36 15.92
C VAL A 106 -16.51 0.14 14.90
N VAL A 107 -16.57 -1.02 14.27
CA VAL A 107 -15.56 -1.52 13.37
C VAL A 107 -16.20 -2.00 12.07
N ILE A 108 -16.09 -1.24 10.97
CA ILE A 108 -16.79 -1.49 9.69
C ILE A 108 -16.13 -2.62 8.92
N THR A 109 -16.72 -3.81 8.91
CA THR A 109 -16.22 -5.01 8.20
C THR A 109 -16.51 -5.05 6.70
N ASN A 110 -17.53 -4.33 6.25
CA ASN A 110 -17.89 -4.19 4.85
C ASN A 110 -18.61 -2.86 4.69
N HIS A 111 -18.11 -2.00 3.80
CA HIS A 111 -18.69 -0.67 3.57
C HIS A 111 -19.99 -0.73 2.72
N GLY A 112 -20.21 -1.83 2.00
CA GLY A 112 -21.32 -2.00 1.06
C GLY A 112 -21.23 -1.08 -0.16
N SER A 113 -22.15 -1.25 -1.11
CA SER A 113 -22.28 -0.37 -2.27
C SER A 113 -23.75 -0.05 -2.55
N TYR A 114 -24.08 1.24 -2.58
CA TYR A 114 -25.45 1.73 -2.66
C TYR A 114 -25.58 2.83 -3.71
N THR A 115 -26.42 2.63 -4.71
CA THR A 115 -26.81 3.69 -5.66
C THR A 115 -27.75 4.71 -5.02
N THR A 116 -28.42 4.32 -3.94
CA THR A 116 -29.16 5.22 -3.05
C THR A 116 -28.81 4.85 -1.61
N PRO A 117 -28.26 5.78 -0.81
CA PRO A 117 -27.83 5.48 0.55
C PRO A 117 -28.93 4.84 1.41
N PRO A 118 -28.57 3.97 2.37
CA PRO A 118 -29.50 3.45 3.36
C PRO A 118 -30.20 4.56 4.15
N THR A 119 -31.28 4.22 4.85
CA THR A 119 -32.00 5.20 5.69
C THR A 119 -31.68 5.05 7.17
N SER A 120 -31.20 3.88 7.61
CA SER A 120 -30.88 3.62 9.01
C SER A 120 -29.91 2.44 9.16
N LEU A 121 -29.21 2.40 10.29
CA LEU A 121 -28.47 1.22 10.74
C LEU A 121 -29.17 0.61 11.94
N THR A 122 -29.22 -0.72 12.00
CA THR A 122 -29.77 -1.44 13.16
C THR A 122 -28.77 -2.46 13.68
N VAL A 123 -28.83 -2.68 15.00
CA VAL A 123 -28.17 -3.81 15.64
C VAL A 123 -28.88 -5.12 15.29
N ASN A 124 -28.12 -6.09 14.79
CA ASN A 124 -28.61 -7.44 14.57
C ASN A 124 -28.35 -8.30 15.80
N GLY A 125 -29.33 -9.13 16.17
CA GLY A 125 -29.17 -10.13 17.24
C GLY A 125 -29.16 -9.60 18.68
N GLN A 126 -29.60 -8.37 18.94
CA GLN A 126 -29.71 -7.80 20.29
C GLN A 126 -31.15 -7.83 20.84
N GLY A 127 -31.28 -7.91 22.17
CA GLY A 127 -32.54 -7.67 22.87
C GLY A 127 -32.94 -6.19 22.86
N THR A 128 -34.07 -5.84 23.49
CA THR A 128 -34.50 -4.44 23.59
C THR A 128 -33.52 -3.60 24.41
N LEU A 129 -32.86 -2.65 23.76
CA LEU A 129 -31.94 -1.71 24.39
C LEU A 129 -32.72 -0.51 24.95
N THR A 130 -32.43 -0.10 26.19
CA THR A 130 -33.07 1.04 26.84
C THR A 130 -32.02 1.90 27.56
N PRO A 131 -31.80 3.16 27.15
CA PRO A 131 -32.39 3.83 25.98
C PRO A 131 -31.92 3.21 24.67
N THR A 132 -32.73 3.29 23.61
CA THR A 132 -32.33 2.82 22.27
C THR A 132 -31.14 3.64 21.76
N PRO A 133 -30.01 3.02 21.37
CA PRO A 133 -28.90 3.72 20.77
C PRO A 133 -29.27 4.23 19.37
N THR A 134 -28.73 5.38 19.00
CA THR A 134 -28.87 5.94 17.65
C THR A 134 -27.58 5.73 16.89
N PHE A 135 -27.69 5.15 15.70
CA PHE A 135 -26.57 4.96 14.78
C PHE A 135 -26.74 5.92 13.60
N SER A 136 -25.82 6.86 13.50
CA SER A 136 -25.71 7.76 12.35
C SER A 136 -24.51 7.38 11.52
N PHE A 137 -24.56 7.62 10.21
CA PHE A 137 -23.47 7.30 9.31
C PHE A 137 -23.34 8.34 8.22
N THR A 138 -22.16 8.39 7.60
CA THR A 138 -21.91 9.15 6.38
C THR A 138 -21.71 8.18 5.22
N SER A 139 -22.15 8.58 4.03
CA SER A 139 -21.95 7.83 2.80
C SER A 139 -21.10 8.62 1.82
N GLY A 140 -20.34 7.92 1.00
CA GLY A 140 -19.52 8.50 -0.07
C GLY A 140 -18.77 7.39 -0.80
N ASP A 141 -17.74 7.76 -1.54
CA ASP A 141 -17.00 6.80 -2.35
C ASP A 141 -15.73 6.34 -1.63
N ILE A 142 -15.28 5.12 -1.92
CA ILE A 142 -14.06 4.55 -1.38
C ILE A 142 -13.25 3.96 -2.51
N PHE A 143 -11.97 4.31 -2.58
CA PHE A 143 -11.03 3.69 -3.48
C PHE A 143 -10.22 2.61 -2.75
N TYR A 144 -10.24 1.39 -3.28
CA TYR A 144 -9.42 0.26 -2.85
C TYR A 144 -8.30 0.05 -3.86
N ALA A 145 -7.08 -0.15 -3.38
CA ALA A 145 -6.01 -0.64 -4.22
C ALA A 145 -5.07 -1.54 -3.43
N ASN A 146 -4.55 -2.58 -4.06
CA ASN A 146 -3.48 -3.41 -3.51
C ASN A 146 -2.20 -3.06 -4.25
N LEU A 147 -1.21 -2.57 -3.52
CA LEU A 147 0.08 -2.21 -4.10
C LEU A 147 1.16 -3.12 -3.51
N THR A 148 2.02 -3.68 -4.35
CA THR A 148 3.15 -4.52 -3.92
C THR A 148 4.48 -3.86 -4.28
N ASN A 149 5.39 -3.75 -3.32
CA ASN A 149 6.77 -3.32 -3.60
C ASN A 149 7.54 -4.48 -4.24
N THR A 150 7.73 -4.40 -5.55
CA THR A 150 8.44 -5.40 -6.36
C THR A 150 9.89 -5.03 -6.62
N GLY A 151 10.35 -3.89 -6.08
CA GLY A 151 11.74 -3.46 -6.17
C GLY A 151 12.67 -4.29 -5.31
N ASP A 152 13.93 -3.88 -5.27
CA ASP A 152 15.01 -4.49 -4.49
C ASP A 152 15.35 -3.69 -3.22
N MET A 153 14.62 -2.60 -2.95
CA MET A 153 14.82 -1.74 -1.79
C MET A 153 13.56 -1.45 -1.00
N THR A 154 13.75 -1.20 0.30
CA THR A 154 12.71 -0.65 1.17
C THR A 154 12.47 0.82 0.83
N ILE A 155 11.21 1.17 0.59
CA ILE A 155 10.80 2.52 0.21
C ILE A 155 10.15 3.18 1.43
N LYS A 156 10.51 4.41 1.73
CA LYS A 156 9.76 5.16 2.74
C LYS A 156 8.42 5.61 2.19
N THR A 157 7.35 5.41 2.95
CA THR A 157 5.99 5.76 2.52
C THR A 157 5.80 7.27 2.36
N GLU A 158 6.60 8.08 3.06
CA GLU A 158 6.64 9.55 2.89
C GLU A 158 7.19 9.99 1.52
N ASN A 159 7.97 9.14 0.84
CA ASN A 159 8.56 9.43 -0.47
C ASN A 159 7.70 8.93 -1.62
N VAL A 160 6.53 8.37 -1.33
CA VAL A 160 5.59 7.85 -2.33
C VAL A 160 4.44 8.84 -2.49
N TRP A 161 4.16 9.19 -3.74
CA TRP A 161 3.10 10.13 -4.11
C TRP A 161 2.12 9.46 -5.07
N MET A 162 0.85 9.81 -4.90
CA MET A 162 -0.28 9.19 -5.58
C MET A 162 -1.06 10.27 -6.29
N PHE A 163 -1.46 9.99 -7.53
CA PHE A 163 -2.15 10.91 -8.40
C PHE A 163 -3.45 10.27 -8.88
N PHE A 164 -4.53 11.03 -8.74
CA PHE A 164 -5.87 10.65 -9.12
C PHE A 164 -6.31 11.65 -10.20
N ASP A 165 -6.43 11.24 -11.46
CA ASP A 165 -6.99 12.03 -12.58
C ASP A 165 -6.63 13.53 -12.65
N GLY A 166 -5.36 13.89 -12.44
CA GLY A 166 -4.88 15.26 -12.56
C GLY A 166 -5.20 16.17 -11.36
N ASP A 167 -5.76 15.60 -10.28
CA ASP A 167 -5.86 16.28 -8.99
C ASP A 167 -4.49 16.42 -8.32
N SER A 168 -4.50 17.16 -7.21
CA SER A 168 -3.29 17.40 -6.42
C SER A 168 -2.68 16.08 -5.91
N PRO A 169 -1.35 15.90 -6.02
CA PRO A 169 -0.70 14.71 -5.51
C PRO A 169 -0.99 14.50 -4.03
N THR A 170 -1.37 13.27 -3.69
CA THR A 170 -1.62 12.82 -2.32
C THR A 170 -0.42 11.99 -1.86
N GLN A 171 0.11 12.28 -0.69
CA GLN A 171 1.26 11.54 -0.17
C GLN A 171 0.80 10.19 0.41
N PHE A 172 1.47 9.09 0.05
CA PHE A 172 1.03 7.75 0.45
C PHE A 172 0.98 7.59 1.97
N SER A 173 1.97 8.11 2.72
CA SER A 173 1.97 8.08 4.18
C SER A 173 0.77 8.77 4.84
N THR A 174 0.03 9.63 4.13
CA THR A 174 -1.17 10.29 4.67
C THR A 174 -2.45 9.48 4.53
N ILE A 175 -2.45 8.50 3.62
CA ILE A 175 -3.62 7.67 3.29
C ILE A 175 -3.36 6.17 3.50
N HIS A 176 -2.11 5.77 3.64
CA HIS A 176 -1.70 4.45 4.10
C HIS A 176 -1.86 4.38 5.61
N LEU A 177 -2.98 3.79 6.04
CA LEU A 177 -3.36 3.68 7.43
C LEU A 177 -3.46 2.21 7.81
N GLU A 178 -2.83 1.84 8.92
CA GLU A 178 -2.87 0.48 9.44
C GLU A 178 -4.24 0.26 10.07
N GLY A 179 -4.92 -0.80 9.64
CA GLY A 179 -6.23 -1.14 10.19
C GLY A 179 -7.43 -0.49 9.51
N TRP A 180 -7.31 0.15 8.33
CA TRP A 180 -8.48 0.21 7.44
C TRP A 180 -8.75 -1.14 6.78
N ALA A 181 -7.69 -1.92 6.49
CA ALA A 181 -7.82 -3.35 6.20
C ALA A 181 -8.37 -4.15 7.39
N GLN A 182 -8.49 -3.52 8.57
CA GLN A 182 -9.15 -4.04 9.77
C GLN A 182 -10.10 -3.03 10.42
N ASN A 183 -10.89 -2.33 9.60
CA ASN A 183 -12.20 -1.85 10.02
C ASN A 183 -12.21 -0.85 11.19
N GLN A 184 -11.17 -0.08 11.52
CA GLN A 184 -11.18 0.80 12.72
C GLN A 184 -11.68 2.22 12.41
N ALA A 185 -12.58 2.78 13.23
CA ALA A 185 -13.13 4.14 13.06
C ALA A 185 -12.07 5.27 13.10
N THR A 186 -10.91 4.99 13.71
CA THR A 186 -9.69 5.79 13.69
C THR A 186 -8.50 4.83 13.61
N PRO A 187 -7.98 4.55 12.42
CA PRO A 187 -6.84 3.64 12.26
C PRO A 187 -5.57 4.22 12.87
N ASP A 188 -4.61 3.36 13.17
CA ASP A 188 -3.26 3.79 13.49
C ASP A 188 -2.49 4.11 12.20
N ALA A 189 -1.44 4.93 12.32
CA ALA A 189 -0.56 5.18 11.17
C ALA A 189 0.16 3.88 10.81
N ALA A 190 0.17 3.54 9.52
CA ALA A 190 0.89 2.37 9.05
C ALA A 190 2.41 2.57 9.12
N SER A 191 3.15 1.47 8.94
CA SER A 191 4.61 1.50 8.83
C SER A 191 5.13 2.65 7.96
N GLU A 192 6.11 3.37 8.48
CA GLU A 192 6.84 4.42 7.73
C GLU A 192 7.65 3.84 6.55
N ASN A 193 7.89 2.53 6.57
CA ASN A 193 8.69 1.80 5.59
C ASN A 193 7.83 0.75 4.89
N TRP A 194 7.95 0.70 3.57
CA TRP A 194 7.34 -0.30 2.71
C TRP A 194 8.42 -1.27 2.21
N TYR A 195 8.40 -2.49 2.72
CA TYR A 195 9.45 -3.48 2.54
C TYR A 195 9.33 -4.20 1.19
N VAL A 196 10.45 -4.78 0.73
CA VAL A 196 10.49 -5.55 -0.51
C VAL A 196 9.59 -6.79 -0.41
N GLY A 197 8.74 -6.98 -1.42
CA GLY A 197 7.77 -8.07 -1.48
C GLY A 197 6.53 -7.86 -0.60
N GLU A 198 6.43 -6.73 0.10
CA GLU A 198 5.26 -6.40 0.92
C GLU A 198 4.12 -5.88 0.03
N THR A 199 2.96 -6.51 0.15
CA THR A 199 1.70 -6.01 -0.39
C THR A 199 1.00 -5.19 0.67
N VAL A 200 0.62 -3.97 0.30
CA VAL A 200 -0.12 -3.03 1.13
C VAL A 200 -1.51 -2.81 0.54
N ASP A 201 -2.49 -2.87 1.43
CA ASP A 201 -3.87 -2.53 1.11
C ASP A 201 -4.09 -1.04 1.35
N LEU A 202 -4.40 -0.31 0.29
CA LEU A 202 -4.82 1.07 0.33
C LEU A 202 -6.34 1.13 0.35
N ILE A 203 -6.87 1.86 1.32
CA ILE A 203 -8.29 2.19 1.38
C ILE A 203 -8.40 3.69 1.58
N TYR A 204 -8.83 4.40 0.55
CA TYR A 204 -8.91 5.85 0.54
C TYR A 204 -10.38 6.30 0.55
N PRO A 205 -10.92 6.73 1.71
CA PRO A 205 -12.29 7.24 1.80
C PRO A 205 -12.38 8.64 1.20
N SER A 206 -13.49 8.91 0.51
CA SER A 206 -13.72 10.18 -0.21
C SER A 206 -12.55 10.54 -1.14
N PRO A 207 -12.14 9.63 -2.05
CA PRO A 207 -11.10 9.93 -2.99
C PRO A 207 -11.53 11.11 -3.89
N PRO A 208 -10.59 11.85 -4.49
CA PRO A 208 -10.90 12.77 -5.56
C PRO A 208 -11.65 12.04 -6.69
N ALA A 209 -12.35 12.80 -7.54
CA ALA A 209 -13.19 12.23 -8.58
C ALA A 209 -12.34 11.40 -9.56
N LEU A 210 -12.32 10.09 -9.33
CA LEU A 210 -11.64 9.11 -10.16
C LEU A 210 -12.52 8.80 -11.36
N THR A 211 -12.05 9.19 -12.54
CA THR A 211 -12.74 9.02 -13.81
C THR A 211 -11.96 8.17 -14.81
N SER A 212 -10.63 8.06 -14.70
CA SER A 212 -9.81 7.34 -15.68
C SER A 212 -8.38 6.94 -15.31
N ARG A 213 -7.75 7.46 -14.24
CA ARG A 213 -6.30 7.23 -14.01
C ARG A 213 -5.86 7.34 -12.54
N PHE A 214 -5.18 6.28 -12.09
CA PHE A 214 -4.49 6.21 -10.80
C PHE A 214 -3.00 5.91 -11.04
N VAL A 215 -2.14 6.77 -10.55
CA VAL A 215 -0.68 6.66 -10.73
C VAL A 215 0.00 6.79 -9.39
N THR A 216 1.01 5.95 -9.16
CA THR A 216 1.88 6.06 -7.99
C THR A 216 3.32 6.27 -8.45
N THR A 217 4.05 7.15 -7.76
CA THR A 217 5.46 7.48 -8.02
C THR A 217 6.26 7.50 -6.73
N SER A 218 7.54 7.18 -6.83
CA SER A 218 8.52 7.42 -5.77
C SER A 218 9.80 7.98 -6.38
N ALA A 219 10.47 8.89 -5.66
CA ALA A 219 11.73 9.50 -6.08
C ALA A 219 11.73 10.11 -7.51
N GLY A 220 10.56 10.53 -8.02
CA GLY A 220 10.42 11.10 -9.36
C GLY A 220 10.30 10.09 -10.51
N PHE A 221 10.31 8.78 -10.21
CA PHE A 221 10.03 7.72 -11.18
C PHE A 221 8.56 7.33 -11.11
N ILE A 222 7.85 7.35 -12.24
CA ILE A 222 6.54 6.71 -12.34
C ILE A 222 6.79 5.21 -12.17
N ALA A 223 6.28 4.63 -11.09
CA ALA A 223 6.57 3.25 -10.78
C ALA A 223 5.36 2.32 -10.96
N ALA A 224 4.13 2.83 -11.02
CA ALA A 224 2.97 2.09 -11.52
C ALA A 224 1.83 3.01 -11.99
N GLU A 225 1.08 2.55 -12.99
CA GLU A 225 -0.15 3.19 -13.50
C GLU A 225 -1.23 2.12 -13.64
N ALA A 226 -2.43 2.42 -13.16
CA ALA A 226 -3.62 1.59 -13.33
C ALA A 226 -4.83 2.45 -13.69
N ILE A 227 -5.62 1.93 -14.61
CA ILE A 227 -7.10 1.94 -14.76
C ILE A 227 -7.43 1.31 -16.12
#